data_AF-K1UGI3-F1
#
_entry.id   AF-K1UGI3-F1
#
_cell.length_a   1.000
_cell.length_b   1.000
_cell.length_c   1.000
_cell.angle_alpha   90.00
_cell.angle_beta   90.00
_cell.angle_gamma   90.00
#
_symmetry.space_group_name_H-M   'P 1'
#
loop_
_entity.id
_entity.type
_entity.pdbx_description
1 polymer ?
#
loop_
_entity_poly.entity_id
_entity_poly.type
_entity_poly.pdbx_seq_one_letter_code
_entity_poly.pdbx_strand_id
1 'polypeptide(L)'
;MRIVGATNSFIKTPFFVEGLFIGLLSGLLSWFVTKLVYENLYNLFTQNLGMWNALGMGDILQFSEIGWYVLAACCGAGALLGAIGTVLSTGKYLKV
;
A
#
# COMPACT_ATOMS: atom_id res chain seq x y z
N MET A 1 24.29 19.07 4.27
CA MET A 1 23.85 20.08 3.28
C MET A 1 23.67 21.49 3.85
N ARG A 2 23.45 21.69 5.16
CA ARG A 2 23.31 23.05 5.71
C ARG A 2 24.56 23.94 5.54
N ILE A 3 25.73 23.31 5.40
CA ILE A 3 27.04 23.96 5.23
C ILE A 3 27.21 24.62 3.85
N VAL A 4 26.37 24.27 2.87
CA VAL A 4 26.32 24.92 1.54
C VAL A 4 25.21 25.98 1.43
N GLY A 5 24.62 26.42 2.55
CA GLY A 5 23.62 27.50 2.57
C GLY A 5 22.20 27.10 2.12
N ALA A 6 21.93 25.81 1.92
CA ALA A 6 20.62 25.32 1.48
C ALA A 6 19.54 25.46 2.58
N THR A 7 18.36 25.97 2.19
CA THR A 7 17.19 26.13 3.06
C THR A 7 16.66 24.78 3.54
N ASN A 8 16.09 24.71 4.75
CA ASN A 8 15.52 23.48 5.33
C ASN A 8 14.51 22.75 4.41
N SER A 9 13.77 23.47 3.56
CA SER A 9 12.88 22.83 2.56
C SER A 9 13.65 22.11 1.45
N PHE A 10 14.74 22.70 0.95
CA PHE A 10 15.57 22.09 -0.10
C PHE A 10 16.14 20.73 0.31
N ILE A 11 16.43 20.57 1.61
CA ILE A 11 16.96 19.33 2.15
C ILE A 11 15.86 18.27 2.30
N LYS A 12 14.61 18.67 2.58
CA LYS A 12 13.49 17.75 2.85
C LYS A 12 12.79 17.23 1.59
N THR A 13 12.71 18.03 0.53
CA THR A 13 12.07 17.65 -0.73
C THR A 13 12.58 16.33 -1.34
N PRO A 14 13.90 16.06 -1.45
CA PRO A 14 14.37 14.79 -2.02
C PRO A 14 13.95 13.58 -1.17
N PHE A 15 14.00 13.68 0.16
CA PHE A 15 13.56 12.60 1.06
C PHE A 15 12.06 12.36 1.01
N PHE A 16 11.26 13.42 0.82
CA PHE A 16 9.82 13.28 0.63
C PHE A 16 9.50 12.49 -0.65
N VAL A 17 10.19 12.80 -1.75
CA VAL A 17 10.01 12.09 -3.03
C VAL A 17 10.45 10.63 -2.88
N GLU A 18 11.60 10.37 -2.25
CA GLU A 18 12.09 9.02 -2.00
C GLU A 18 11.11 8.20 -1.14
N GLY A 19 10.55 8.81 -0.08
CA GLY A 19 9.53 8.21 0.76
C GLY A 19 8.24 7.89 0.02
N LEU A 20 7.81 8.76 -0.89
CA LEU A 20 6.63 8.54 -1.73
C LEU A 20 6.83 7.36 -2.69
N PHE A 21 8.00 7.23 -3.31
CA PHE A 21 8.33 6.10 -4.19
C PHE A 21 8.37 4.76 -3.45
N ILE A 22 9.01 4.71 -2.27
CA ILE A 22 9.03 3.51 -1.44
C ILE A 22 7.62 3.17 -0.96
N GLY A 23 6.84 4.20 -0.60
CA GLY A 23 5.43 4.07 -0.23
C GLY A 23 4.58 3.44 -1.34
N LEU A 24 4.70 3.92 -2.58
CA LEU A 24 4.02 3.34 -3.74
C LEU A 24 4.44 1.90 -4.01
N LEU A 25 5.74 1.59 -3.96
CA LEU A 25 6.24 0.23 -4.15
C LEU A 25 5.69 -0.73 -3.09
N SER A 26 5.64 -0.31 -1.82
CA SER A 26 5.07 -1.12 -0.74
C SER A 26 3.57 -1.35 -0.92
N GLY A 27 2.81 -0.35 -1.39
CA GLY A 27 1.38 -0.49 -1.68
C GLY A 27 1.10 -1.48 -2.82
N LEU A 28 1.92 -1.43 -3.88
CA LEU A 28 1.86 -2.41 -4.99
C LEU A 28 2.14 -3.83 -4.50
N LEU A 29 3.17 -3.99 -3.67
CA LEU A 29 3.57 -5.28 -3.13
C LEU A 29 2.51 -5.85 -2.18
N SER A 30 1.92 -5.00 -1.34
CA SER A 30 0.83 -5.38 -0.44
C SER A 30 -0.43 -5.80 -1.21
N TRP A 31 -0.80 -5.08 -2.28
CA TRP A 31 -1.89 -5.51 -3.18
C TRP A 31 -1.63 -6.88 -3.81
N PHE A 32 -0.41 -7.14 -4.27
CA PHE A 32 -0.04 -8.43 -4.85
C PHE A 32 -0.19 -9.57 -3.84
N VAL A 33 0.25 -9.35 -2.59
CA VAL A 33 0.05 -10.31 -1.49
C VAL A 33 -1.44 -10.52 -1.20
N THR A 34 -2.24 -9.46 -1.11
CA THR A 34 -3.69 -9.57 -0.89
C THR A 34 -4.36 -10.38 -2.00
N LYS A 35 -3.98 -10.16 -3.27
CA LYS A 35 -4.49 -10.93 -4.40
C LYS A 35 -4.18 -12.42 -4.27
N LEU A 36 -2.91 -12.77 -4.00
CA LEU A 36 -2.51 -14.17 -3.82
C LEU A 36 -3.26 -14.83 -2.67
N VAL A 37 -3.37 -14.17 -1.53
CA VAL A 37 -4.10 -14.68 -0.37
C VAL A 37 -5.57 -14.91 -0.73
N TYR A 38 -6.21 -13.95 -1.40
CA TYR A 38 -7.61 -14.05 -1.78
C TYR A 38 -7.87 -15.20 -2.76
N GLU A 39 -7.04 -15.38 -3.78
CA GLU A 39 -7.18 -16.49 -4.75
C GLU A 39 -7.00 -17.87 -4.08
N ASN A 40 -6.05 -17.98 -3.14
CA ASN A 40 -5.85 -19.22 -2.39
C ASN A 40 -7.03 -19.51 -1.47
N LEU A 41 -7.54 -18.51 -0.73
CA LEU A 41 -8.75 -18.67 0.07
C LEU A 41 -9.93 -19.05 -0.82
N TYR A 42 -10.14 -18.35 -1.94
CA TYR A 42 -11.23 -18.63 -2.86
C TYR A 42 -11.21 -20.09 -3.35
N ASN A 43 -10.04 -20.62 -3.72
CA ASN A 43 -9.90 -22.00 -4.16
C ASN A 43 -10.17 -23.01 -3.03
N LEU A 44 -9.66 -22.76 -1.81
CA LEU A 44 -9.90 -23.62 -0.65
C LEU A 44 -11.37 -23.67 -0.25
N PHE A 45 -12.04 -22.51 -0.27
CA PHE A 45 -13.48 -22.44 -0.03
C PHE A 45 -14.20 -23.19 -1.15
N THR A 46 -13.90 -22.90 -2.42
CA THR A 46 -14.54 -23.53 -3.61
C THR A 46 -14.45 -25.05 -3.63
N GLN A 47 -13.33 -25.64 -3.22
CA GLN A 47 -13.21 -27.09 -3.12
C GLN A 47 -14.11 -27.71 -2.04
N ASN A 48 -14.53 -26.93 -1.04
CA ASN A 48 -15.51 -27.32 -0.01
C ASN A 48 -16.95 -26.79 -0.30
N LEU A 49 -17.15 -25.97 -1.35
CA LEU A 49 -18.42 -25.26 -1.66
C LEU A 49 -19.53 -26.14 -2.21
N GLY A 50 -19.32 -27.45 -2.45
CA GLY A 50 -20.43 -28.37 -2.76
C GLY A 50 -21.57 -28.31 -1.72
N MET A 51 -21.27 -27.90 -0.48
CA MET A 51 -22.25 -27.67 0.59
C MET A 51 -22.77 -26.22 0.73
N TRP A 52 -22.01 -25.21 0.33
CA TRP A 52 -22.37 -23.79 0.55
C TRP A 52 -23.26 -23.22 -0.56
N ASN A 53 -23.13 -23.73 -1.79
CA ASN A 53 -24.05 -23.37 -2.88
C ASN A 53 -25.50 -23.79 -2.56
N ALA A 54 -25.69 -24.83 -1.74
CA ALA A 54 -27.00 -25.27 -1.25
C ALA A 54 -27.64 -24.35 -0.18
N LEU A 55 -26.87 -23.41 0.40
CA LEU A 55 -27.34 -22.50 1.46
C LEU A 55 -27.70 -21.09 0.94
N GLY A 56 -27.72 -20.87 -0.38
CA GLY A 56 -28.20 -19.62 -0.98
C GLY A 56 -27.31 -18.40 -0.75
N MET A 57 -26.08 -18.60 -0.25
CA MET A 57 -25.06 -17.55 -0.19
C MET A 57 -24.41 -17.41 -1.57
N GLY A 58 -25.17 -16.78 -2.47
CA GLY A 58 -24.81 -16.52 -3.84
C GLY A 58 -23.53 -15.69 -3.99
N ASP A 59 -22.76 -16.05 -5.01
CA ASP A 59 -21.67 -15.33 -5.65
C ASP A 59 -20.70 -14.60 -4.71
N ILE A 60 -19.64 -15.32 -4.36
CA ILE A 60 -18.41 -14.71 -3.85
C ILE A 60 -17.93 -13.71 -4.91
N LEU A 61 -18.05 -12.41 -4.60
CA LEU A 61 -17.68 -11.31 -5.48
C LEU A 61 -16.28 -11.51 -6.06
N GLN A 62 -16.19 -11.50 -7.39
CA GLN A 62 -14.95 -11.77 -8.08
C GLN A 62 -13.95 -10.63 -7.80
N PHE A 63 -12.72 -10.99 -7.38
CA PHE A 63 -11.66 -10.03 -7.04
C PHE A 63 -11.32 -9.04 -8.18
N SER A 64 -11.77 -9.33 -9.40
CA SER A 64 -11.61 -8.46 -10.57
C SER A 64 -12.30 -7.10 -10.43
N GLU A 65 -13.45 -7.01 -9.75
CA GLU A 65 -14.19 -5.74 -9.62
C GLU A 65 -13.67 -4.88 -8.47
N ILE A 66 -13.24 -5.51 -7.37
CA ILE A 66 -12.78 -4.82 -6.16
C ILE A 66 -11.26 -4.55 -6.20
N GLY A 67 -10.51 -5.30 -7.01
CA GLY A 67 -9.04 -5.25 -7.05
C GLY A 67 -8.48 -3.86 -7.34
N TRP A 68 -9.15 -3.06 -8.19
CA TRP A 68 -8.72 -1.69 -8.51
C TRP A 68 -8.87 -0.73 -7.32
N TYR A 69 -9.97 -0.82 -6.58
CA TYR A 69 -10.19 -0.01 -5.36
C TYR A 69 -9.19 -0.35 -4.26
N VAL A 70 -8.90 -1.64 -4.09
CA VAL A 70 -7.89 -2.10 -3.10
C VAL A 70 -6.50 -1.63 -3.50
N LEU A 71 -6.15 -1.70 -4.80
CA LEU A 71 -4.88 -1.19 -5.31
C LEU A 71 -4.72 0.30 -5.04
N ALA A 72 -5.74 1.09 -5.40
CA ALA A 72 -5.74 2.53 -5.21
C ALA A 72 -5.63 2.91 -3.73
N ALA A 73 -6.39 2.23 -2.86
CA ALA A 73 -6.32 2.44 -1.41
C ALA A 73 -4.94 2.07 -0.84
N CYS A 74 -4.37 0.94 -1.24
CA CYS A 74 -3.08 0.47 -0.73
C CYS A 74 -1.92 1.33 -1.21
N CYS A 75 -1.89 1.70 -2.50
CA CYS A 75 -0.91 2.63 -3.05
C CYS A 75 -1.05 4.03 -2.45
N GLY A 76 -2.28 4.54 -2.32
CA GLY A 76 -2.53 5.85 -1.72
C GLY A 76 -2.10 5.91 -0.26
N ALA A 77 -2.48 4.92 0.55
CA ALA A 77 -2.07 4.83 1.94
C ALA A 77 -0.54 4.65 2.07
N GLY A 78 0.07 3.77 1.28
CA GLY A 78 1.51 3.55 1.27
C GLY A 78 2.30 4.82 0.90
N ALA A 79 1.89 5.51 -0.16
CA ALA A 79 2.49 6.76 -0.60
C ALA A 79 2.40 7.86 0.48
N LEU A 80 1.21 8.04 1.08
CA LEU A 80 0.99 9.04 2.14
C LEU A 80 1.83 8.72 3.39
N LEU A 81 1.83 7.48 3.84
CA LEU A 81 2.61 7.06 5.01
C LEU A 81 4.12 7.17 4.77
N GLY A 82 4.60 6.80 3.58
CA GLY A 82 6.01 6.93 3.21
C GLY A 82 6.47 8.39 3.11
N ALA A 83 5.63 9.24 2.52
CA ALA A 83 5.87 10.67 2.40
C ALA A 83 5.88 11.39 3.77
N ILE A 84 4.92 11.08 4.65
CA ILE A 84 4.85 11.66 6.00
C ILE A 84 5.99 11.13 6.86
N GLY A 85 6.27 9.83 6.81
CA GLY A 85 7.31 9.18 7.60
C GLY A 85 8.70 9.75 7.32
N THR A 86 9.02 10.00 6.05
CA THR A 86 10.29 10.61 5.65
C THR A 86 10.43 12.06 6.13
N VAL A 87 9.37 12.87 6.00
CA VAL A 87 9.40 14.26 6.49
C VAL A 87 9.58 14.34 8.01
N LEU A 88 8.92 13.45 8.77
CA LEU A 88 9.08 13.36 10.21
C LEU A 88 10.50 12.93 10.60
N SER A 89 11.05 11.93 9.90
CA SER A 89 12.40 11.43 10.13
C SER A 89 13.45 12.52 9.88
N THR A 90 13.46 13.13 8.69
CA THR A 90 14.42 14.19 8.33
C THR A 90 14.26 15.44 9.21
N GLY A 91 13.04 15.70 9.70
CA GLY A 91 12.75 16.79 10.64
C GLY A 91 13.47 16.66 11.99
N LYS A 92 13.69 15.44 12.49
CA LYS A 92 14.46 15.20 13.72
C LYS A 92 15.95 15.48 13.54
N TYR A 93 16.53 15.07 12.41
CA TYR A 93 17.97 15.23 12.13
C TYR A 93 18.38 16.66 11.75
N LEU A 94 17.45 17.48 11.25
CA LEU A 94 17.70 18.89 10.94
C LEU A 94 17.63 19.83 12.16
N LYS A 95 17.20 19.33 13.33
CA LYS A 95 16.99 20.14 14.54
C LYS A 95 18.24 20.30 15.43
N VAL A 96 19.40 19.86 14.95
CA VAL A 96 20.75 20.13 15.50
C VAL A 96 21.49 21.17 14.66
#